data_AF-A0A9X8YQY6-F1
#
_entry.id   AF-A0A9X8YQY6-F1
#
_cell.length_a   1.000
_cell.length_b   1.000
_cell.length_c   1.000
_cell.angle_alpha   90.00
_cell.angle_beta   90.00
_cell.angle_gamma   90.00
#
_symmetry.space_group_name_H-M   'P 1'
#
loop_
_entity.id
_entity.type
_entity.pdbx_description
1 polymer ?
#
loop_
_entity_poly.entity_id
_entity_poly.type
_entity_poly.pdbx_seq_one_letter_code
_entity_poly.pdbx_strand_id
1 'polypeptide(L)'
;QSRWLLWLTPQQKLSKQWLQQSGLPVDKMVQLSQISPVNTVEAMEKALQTGNYSVVLGWLPELTEEDRLKLRRAAELGNAYGFIMRPQRDISPTHGHCSTLKIHSSLYH
;
A
#
# COMPACT_ATOMS: atom_id res chain seq x y z
N GLN A 1 8.49 21.80 3.64
CA GLN A 1 7.31 21.42 4.45
C GLN A 1 7.12 19.92 4.34
N SER A 2 7.31 19.15 5.41
CA SER A 2 7.05 17.69 5.40
C SER A 2 5.54 17.46 5.57
N ARG A 3 4.90 16.78 4.63
CA ARG A 3 3.46 16.49 4.64
C ARG A 3 3.20 15.07 5.16
N TRP A 4 1.97 14.80 5.58
CA TRP A 4 1.60 13.57 6.28
C TRP A 4 1.47 12.35 5.36
N LEU A 5 1.71 11.15 5.91
CA LEU A 5 1.43 9.86 5.29
C LEU A 5 0.13 9.29 5.87
N LEU A 6 -0.86 9.01 5.03
CA LEU A 6 -2.10 8.34 5.46
C LEU A 6 -2.09 6.87 5.08
N TRP A 7 -2.47 6.01 6.00
CA TRP A 7 -2.54 4.56 5.82
C TRP A 7 -3.96 4.04 6.12
N LEU A 8 -4.65 3.56 5.08
CA LEU A 8 -6.00 3.02 5.13
C LEU A 8 -5.93 1.48 5.14
N THR A 9 -6.23 0.85 6.28
CA THR A 9 -6.23 -0.63 6.40
C THR A 9 -7.56 -1.14 6.92
N PRO A 10 -8.18 -2.13 6.28
CA PRO A 10 -9.45 -2.65 6.77
C PRO A 10 -9.29 -3.53 8.02
N GLN A 11 -8.19 -4.30 8.21
CA GLN A 11 -8.10 -5.27 9.32
C GLN A 11 -6.70 -5.57 9.89
N GLN A 12 -5.61 -5.20 9.22
CA GLN A 12 -4.25 -5.52 9.71
C GLN A 12 -3.62 -4.35 10.44
N LYS A 13 -3.28 -4.54 11.71
CA LYS A 13 -2.46 -3.59 12.47
C LYS A 13 -1.02 -3.65 11.93
N LEU A 14 -0.50 -2.50 11.50
CA LEU A 14 0.90 -2.36 11.14
C LEU A 14 1.77 -2.59 12.39
N SER A 15 2.84 -3.36 12.23
CA SER A 15 3.84 -3.52 13.29
C SER A 15 4.58 -2.20 13.49
N LYS A 16 4.47 -1.63 14.70
CA LYS A 16 5.22 -0.42 15.08
C LYS A 16 6.73 -0.61 14.91
N GLN A 17 7.22 -1.82 15.22
CA GLN A 17 8.63 -2.15 15.09
C GLN A 17 9.08 -2.14 13.62
N TRP A 18 8.25 -2.68 12.72
CA TRP A 18 8.54 -2.63 11.28
C TRP A 18 8.58 -1.19 10.76
N LEU A 19 7.64 -0.35 11.20
CA LEU A 19 7.61 1.08 10.83
C LEU A 19 8.86 1.84 11.27
N GLN A 20 9.36 1.56 12.48
CA GLN A 20 10.60 2.16 12.99
C GLN A 20 11.82 1.70 12.21
N GLN A 21 11.86 0.42 11.82
CA GLN A 21 12.98 -0.17 11.08
C GLN A 21 12.98 0.22 9.59
N SER A 22 11.83 0.55 9.01
CA SER A 22 11.68 0.89 7.59
C SER A 22 12.11 2.33 7.25
N GLY A 23 12.52 3.13 8.23
CA GLY A 23 12.89 4.54 8.03
C GLY A 23 11.72 5.45 7.66
N LEU A 24 10.47 5.00 7.90
CA LEU A 24 9.29 5.81 7.67
C LEU A 24 9.14 6.84 8.81
N PRO A 25 8.66 8.06 8.54
CA PRO A 25 8.42 9.06 9.57
C PRO A 25 7.19 8.68 10.40
N VAL A 26 7.41 7.85 11.42
CA VAL A 26 6.37 7.31 12.31
C VAL A 26 5.60 8.43 13.02
N ASP A 27 6.25 9.58 13.24
CA ASP A 27 5.69 10.81 13.81
C ASP A 27 4.70 11.53 12.87
N LYS A 28 4.72 11.23 11.56
CA LYS A 28 3.88 11.85 10.53
C LYS A 28 3.00 10.86 9.79
N MET A 29 2.58 9.81 10.49
CA MET A 29 1.71 8.77 9.95
C MET A 29 0.36 8.75 10.66
N VAL A 30 -0.72 8.71 9.88
CA VAL A 30 -2.09 8.49 10.38
C VAL A 30 -2.57 7.15 9.86
N GLN A 31 -3.09 6.30 10.75
CA GLN A 31 -3.71 5.03 10.37
C GLN A 31 -5.23 5.09 10.59
N LEU A 32 -6.00 4.76 9.55
CA LEU A 32 -7.44 4.56 9.65
C LEU A 32 -7.73 3.07 9.50
N SER A 33 -8.09 2.42 10.61
CA SER A 33 -8.23 0.96 10.71
C SER A 33 -9.67 0.44 10.77
N GLN A 34 -10.67 1.34 10.75
CA GLN A 34 -12.09 1.03 11.00
C GLN A 34 -13.01 1.59 9.90
N ILE A 35 -12.50 1.70 8.67
CA ILE A 35 -13.31 2.18 7.54
C ILE A 35 -13.96 0.99 6.85
N SER A 36 -15.29 1.04 6.73
CA SER A 36 -16.05 0.10 5.91
C SER A 36 -15.46 0.07 4.49
N PRO A 37 -15.25 -1.10 3.86
CA PRO A 37 -14.75 -1.21 2.50
C PRO A 37 -15.45 -0.29 1.50
N VAL A 38 -16.76 -0.09 1.68
CA VAL A 38 -17.61 0.80 0.85
C VAL A 38 -17.14 2.26 0.91
N ASN A 39 -16.61 2.70 2.06
CA ASN A 39 -16.23 4.09 2.30
C ASN A 39 -14.73 4.32 2.06
N THR A 40 -13.95 3.29 1.74
CA THR A 40 -12.48 3.42 1.57
C THR A 40 -12.09 4.26 0.36
N VAL A 41 -12.86 4.17 -0.74
CA VAL A 41 -12.61 4.94 -1.96
C VAL A 41 -12.85 6.43 -1.70
N GLU A 42 -14.00 6.77 -1.12
CA GLU A 42 -14.35 8.15 -0.79
C GLU A 42 -13.38 8.74 0.27
N ALA A 43 -13.01 7.95 1.28
CA ALA A 43 -12.02 8.39 2.27
C ALA A 43 -10.66 8.68 1.63
N MET A 44 -10.21 7.83 0.69
CA MET A 44 -8.96 8.07 -0.05
C MET A 44 -9.07 9.31 -0.95
N GLU A 45 -10.19 9.49 -1.64
CA GLU A 45 -10.46 10.67 -2.46
C GLU A 45 -10.36 11.96 -1.64
N LYS A 46 -11.09 12.04 -0.51
CA LYS A 46 -11.06 13.21 0.37
C LYS A 46 -9.66 13.46 0.90
N ALA A 47 -8.96 12.42 1.36
CA ALA A 47 -7.60 12.54 1.86
C ALA A 47 -6.66 13.11 0.80
N LEU A 48 -6.67 12.55 -0.42
CA LEU A 48 -5.87 13.04 -1.53
C LEU A 48 -6.20 14.51 -1.83
N GLN A 49 -7.48 14.87 -1.91
CA GLN A 49 -7.92 16.21 -2.26
C GLN A 49 -7.56 17.28 -1.20
N THR A 50 -7.41 16.91 0.08
CA THR A 50 -7.18 17.90 1.16
C THR A 50 -5.87 18.69 1.04
N GLY A 51 -4.87 18.18 0.31
CA GLY A 51 -3.54 18.79 0.26
C GLY A 51 -2.72 18.65 1.55
N ASN A 52 -3.23 17.96 2.58
CA ASN A 52 -2.53 17.77 3.85
C ASN A 52 -1.58 16.56 3.84
N TYR A 53 -1.83 15.62 2.92
CA TYR A 53 -1.06 14.40 2.77
C TYR A 53 -0.17 14.48 1.54
N SER A 54 1.06 13.99 1.64
CA SER A 54 1.91 13.77 0.46
C SER A 54 1.60 12.44 -0.20
N VAL A 55 1.24 11.45 0.60
CA VAL A 55 1.01 10.08 0.15
C VAL A 55 -0.14 9.49 0.94
N VAL A 56 -1.05 8.80 0.24
CA VAL A 56 -2.16 8.04 0.81
C VAL A 56 -2.06 6.59 0.32
N LEU A 57 -1.95 5.66 1.26
CA LEU A 57 -1.86 4.22 1.03
C LEU A 57 -3.15 3.56 1.47
N GLY A 58 -3.66 2.59 0.70
CA GLY A 58 -4.88 1.88 1.11
C GLY A 58 -5.11 0.53 0.47
N TRP A 59 -5.79 -0.36 1.20
CA TRP A 59 -6.45 -1.53 0.62
C TRP A 59 -7.87 -1.14 0.23
N LEU A 60 -8.10 -1.03 -1.08
CA LEU A 60 -9.40 -0.66 -1.64
C LEU A 60 -10.05 -1.89 -2.29
N PRO A 61 -11.41 -1.94 -2.37
CA PRO A 61 -12.12 -2.93 -3.15
C PRO A 61 -11.77 -2.81 -4.65
N GLU A 62 -12.35 -3.66 -5.50
CA GLU A 62 -12.25 -3.46 -6.95
C GLU A 62 -12.73 -2.07 -7.33
N LEU A 63 -11.89 -1.37 -8.09
CA LEU A 63 -12.16 0.00 -8.52
C LEU A 63 -12.71 -0.02 -9.92
N THR A 64 -13.79 0.72 -10.12
CA THR A 64 -14.29 1.04 -11.46
C THR A 64 -13.36 2.06 -12.13
N GLU A 65 -13.50 2.24 -13.45
CA GLU A 65 -12.79 3.33 -14.15
C GLU A 65 -13.17 4.72 -13.61
N GLU A 66 -14.42 4.89 -13.18
CA GLU A 66 -14.89 6.14 -12.57
C GLU A 66 -14.15 6.41 -11.25
N ASP A 67 -14.01 5.40 -10.38
CA ASP A 67 -13.27 5.52 -9.13
C ASP A 67 -11.80 5.87 -9.39
N ARG A 68 -11.17 5.21 -10.37
CA ARG A 68 -9.79 5.49 -10.77
C ARG A 68 -9.62 6.93 -11.23
N LEU A 69 -10.56 7.45 -12.02
CA LEU A 69 -10.53 8.83 -12.49
C LEU A 69 -10.71 9.83 -11.34
N LYS A 70 -11.66 9.57 -10.42
CA LYS A 70 -11.88 10.38 -9.22
C LYS A 70 -10.63 10.47 -8.37
N LEU A 71 -10.02 9.32 -8.05
CA LEU A 71 -8.79 9.26 -7.25
C LEU A 71 -7.62 9.98 -7.93
N ARG A 72 -7.47 9.85 -9.25
CA ARG A 72 -6.44 10.57 -10.00
C ARG A 72 -6.61 12.08 -9.92
N ARG A 73 -7.82 12.58 -10.16
CA ARG A 73 -8.13 14.01 -10.05
C ARG A 73 -7.90 14.54 -8.63
N ALA A 74 -8.30 13.78 -7.62
CA ALA A 74 -8.07 14.15 -6.22
C ALA A 74 -6.58 14.23 -5.88
N ALA A 75 -5.78 13.28 -6.37
CA ALA A 75 -4.33 13.26 -6.22
C ALA A 75 -3.66 14.47 -6.88
N GLU A 76 -4.08 14.82 -8.10
CA GLU A 76 -3.60 16.00 -8.82
C GLU A 76 -3.95 17.30 -8.07
N LEU A 77 -5.22 17.46 -7.66
CA LEU A 77 -5.69 18.64 -6.94
C LEU A 77 -4.95 18.84 -5.60
N GLY A 78 -4.73 17.75 -4.86
CA GLY A 78 -4.01 17.81 -3.60
C GLY A 78 -2.50 17.79 -3.74
N ASN A 79 -1.94 17.61 -4.95
CA ASN A 79 -0.52 17.36 -5.16
C ASN A 79 0.01 16.26 -4.21
N ALA A 80 -0.62 15.09 -4.30
CA ALA A 80 -0.37 13.92 -3.46
C ALA A 80 -0.32 12.64 -4.31
N TYR A 81 0.30 11.59 -3.79
CA TYR A 81 0.34 10.27 -4.43
C TYR A 81 -0.61 9.29 -3.75
N GLY A 82 -1.35 8.51 -4.54
CA GLY A 82 -2.20 7.42 -4.06
C GLY A 82 -1.61 6.05 -4.40
N PHE A 83 -1.40 5.19 -3.40
CA PHE A 83 -0.98 3.80 -3.59
C PHE A 83 -2.07 2.84 -3.12
N ILE A 84 -2.48 1.95 -4.02
CA ILE A 84 -3.49 0.92 -3.72
C ILE A 84 -2.80 -0.42 -3.60
N MET A 85 -2.90 -1.03 -2.42
CA MET A 85 -2.36 -2.35 -2.15
C MET A 85 -3.39 -3.43 -2.49
N ARG A 86 -2.93 -4.48 -3.15
CA ARG A 86 -3.73 -5.66 -3.49
C ARG A 86 -3.03 -6.88 -2.90
N PRO A 87 -3.75 -7.82 -2.25
CA PRO A 87 -3.15 -9.08 -1.87
C PRO A 87 -2.71 -9.80 -3.14
N GLN A 88 -1.45 -10.22 -3.18
CA GLN A 88 -1.00 -11.16 -4.19
C GLN A 88 -1.77 -12.46 -3.90
N ARG A 89 -2.76 -12.79 -4.74
CA ARG A 89 -3.31 -14.15 -4.72
C ARG A 89 -2.11 -15.04 -5.02
N ASP A 90 -1.77 -15.97 -4.12
CA ASP A 90 -0.75 -16.97 -4.40
C ASP A 90 -1.20 -17.69 -5.66
N ILE A 91 -0.67 -17.25 -6.81
CA ILE A 91 -0.68 -18.05 -8.01
C ILE A 91 0.30 -19.16 -7.64
N SER A 92 -0.17 -20.20 -6.95
CA SER A 92 0.60 -21.43 -6.87
C SER A 92 0.78 -21.86 -8.32
N PRO A 93 1.99 -21.80 -8.91
CA PRO A 93 2.17 -22.49 -10.16
C PRO A 93 1.98 -23.96 -9.81
N THR A 94 0.89 -24.56 -10.24
CA THR A 94 0.65 -26.02 -10.19
C THR A 94 1.60 -26.78 -11.12
N HIS A 95 2.80 -26.26 -11.37
CA HIS A 95 3.90 -26.97 -12.00
C HIS A 95 5.14 -26.84 -11.12
N GLY A 96 5.57 -27.99 -10.61
CA GLY A 96 6.70 -28.13 -9.72
C GLY A 96 7.91 -27.36 -10.24
N HIS A 97 8.47 -26.53 -9.38
CA HIS A 97 9.85 -26.08 -9.56
C HIS A 97 10.72 -27.34 -9.57
N CYS A 98 11.19 -27.72 -10.76
CA CYS A 98 12.27 -28.68 -10.92
C CYS A 98 13.54 -27.99 -10.40
N SER A 99 13.81 -28.18 -9.11
CA SER A 99 15.06 -27.77 -8.47
C SER A 99 16.22 -28.61 -9.02
N THR A 100 16.77 -28.19 -10.16
CA THR A 100 18.00 -28.77 -10.73
C THR A 100 19.17 -27.79 -10.75
N LEU A 101 19.13 -26.75 -9.91
CA LEU A 101 20.36 -26.02 -9.56
C LEU A 101 21.14 -26.82 -8.50
N LYS A 102 21.87 -27.85 -8.96
CA LYS A 102 22.99 -28.42 -8.20
C LYS A 102 24.16 -27.46 -8.30
N ILE A 103 24.27 -26.55 -7.35
CA ILE A 103 25.50 -25.77 -7.15
C ILE A 103 26.52 -26.74 -6.54
N HIS A 104 27.37 -27.33 -7.37
CA HIS A 104 28.54 -28.04 -6.89
C HIS A 104 29.53 -27.00 -6.35
N SER A 105 29.62 -26.92 -5.03
CA SER A 105 30.74 -26.28 -4.34
C SER A 105 32.00 -27.11 -4.62
N SER A 106 32.87 -26.62 -5.50
CA SER A 106 34.24 -27.13 -5.60
C SER A 106 35.14 -26.32 -4.66
N LEU A 107 35.05 -26.60 -3.38
CA LEU A 107 36.12 -26.33 -2.43
C LEU A 107 36.63 -27.67 -1.95
N TYR A 108 37.65 -28.18 -2.66
CA TYR A 108 38.58 -29.18 -2.14
C TYR A 108 39.97 -28.56 -2.14
N HIS A 109 40.55 -28.57 -0.95
CA HIS A 109 41.95 -28.49 -0.52
C HIS A 109 43.02 -28.06 -1.53
#